data_AF-A0A8S3INT2-F1
#
_entry.id   AF-A0A8S3INT2-F1
#
_cell.length_a   1.000
_cell.length_b   1.000
_cell.length_c   1.000
_cell.angle_alpha   90.00
_cell.angle_beta   90.00
_cell.angle_gamma   90.00
#
_symmetry.space_group_name_H-M   'P 1'
#
loop_
_entity.id
_entity.type
_entity.pdbx_description
1 polymer ?
#
loop_
_entity_poly.entity_id
_entity_poly.type
_entity_poly.pdbx_seq_one_letter_code
_entity_poly.pdbx_strand_id
1 'polypeptide(L)'
;VWTETQSGIGAVNFITGVGGFLQAILFGYGGIRLKLDRLEFKPYGHLPDQATKFIFHGIKYQGFVLDLTIDNKIYEIFVSSQNNNNDITLVCEYGEHRGLLKVNDRLSFPIGTQLIIRRSVALCP
;
A
#
# COMPACT_ATOMS: atom_id res chain seq x y z
N VAL A 1 21.90 -1.33 2.90
CA VAL A 1 21.64 -0.36 1.80
C VAL A 1 23.00 0.01 1.23
N TRP A 2 23.14 -0.10 -0.09
CA TRP A 2 24.38 -0.24 -0.87
C TRP A 2 25.40 0.92 -0.72
N THR A 3 26.67 0.63 -1.05
CA THR A 3 27.79 1.58 -1.13
C THR A 3 28.64 1.22 -2.35
N GLU A 4 28.89 2.15 -3.29
CA GLU A 4 29.89 1.90 -4.33
C GLU A 4 30.74 3.14 -4.62
N THR A 5 32.02 3.01 -4.27
CA THR A 5 33.20 3.40 -5.06
C THR A 5 34.45 2.76 -4.43
N GLN A 6 35.47 2.47 -5.23
CA GLN A 6 36.76 1.87 -4.82
C GLN A 6 37.59 2.75 -3.85
N SER A 7 37.19 4.02 -3.66
CA SER A 7 37.84 5.00 -2.78
C SER A 7 37.20 5.11 -1.37
N GLY A 8 36.13 4.37 -1.08
CA GLY A 8 35.48 4.36 0.24
C GLY A 8 34.61 5.58 0.58
N ILE A 9 34.46 6.54 -0.35
CA ILE A 9 33.65 7.76 -0.16
C ILE A 9 32.16 7.50 -0.45
N GLY A 10 31.86 6.42 -1.20
CA GLY A 10 30.52 6.04 -1.61
C GLY A 10 29.93 6.96 -2.69
N ALA A 11 28.69 6.66 -3.11
CA ALA A 11 27.91 7.52 -3.98
C ALA A 11 27.02 8.42 -3.12
N VAL A 12 27.55 9.60 -2.80
CA VAL A 12 26.80 10.65 -2.08
C VAL A 12 25.51 10.95 -2.85
N ASN A 13 24.36 10.85 -2.18
CA ASN A 13 23.04 11.10 -2.75
C ASN A 13 22.66 10.23 -3.96
N PHE A 14 22.95 8.92 -3.90
CA PHE A 14 22.50 7.98 -4.93
C PHE A 14 20.97 7.80 -4.94
N ILE A 15 20.27 8.69 -5.64
CA ILE A 15 18.80 8.76 -5.70
C ILE A 15 18.19 7.48 -6.23
N THR A 16 18.85 6.79 -7.17
CA THR A 16 18.38 5.50 -7.65
C THR A 16 18.34 4.45 -6.53
N GLY A 17 19.33 4.44 -5.63
CA GLY A 17 19.36 3.56 -4.46
C GLY A 17 18.28 3.90 -3.44
N VAL A 18 18.00 5.20 -3.24
CA VAL A 18 16.88 5.66 -2.40
C VAL A 18 15.54 5.23 -2.99
N GLY A 19 15.38 5.37 -4.31
CA GLY A 19 14.20 4.90 -5.04
C GLY A 19 14.03 3.39 -4.94
N GLY A 20 15.10 2.62 -5.13
CA GLY A 20 15.10 1.16 -4.98
C GLY A 20 14.76 0.72 -3.56
N PHE A 21 15.26 1.43 -2.54
CA PHE A 21 14.90 1.19 -1.15
C PHE A 21 13.39 1.43 -0.93
N LEU A 22 12.85 2.57 -1.35
CA LEU A 22 11.42 2.86 -1.19
C LEU A 22 10.54 1.83 -1.93
N GLN A 23 10.94 1.42 -3.13
CA GLN A 23 10.25 0.36 -3.88
C GLN A 23 10.30 -0.99 -3.14
N ALA A 24 11.44 -1.36 -2.55
CA ALA A 24 11.57 -2.59 -1.78
C ALA A 24 10.67 -2.58 -0.52
N ILE A 25 10.51 -1.42 0.13
CA ILE A 25 9.64 -1.31 1.29
C ILE A 25 8.15 -1.32 0.87
N LEU A 26 7.74 -0.54 -0.14
CA LEU A 26 6.33 -0.48 -0.58
C LEU A 26 5.86 -1.75 -1.32
N PHE A 27 6.64 -2.18 -2.30
CA PHE A 27 6.28 -3.26 -3.22
C PHE A 27 6.95 -4.58 -2.84
N GLY A 28 7.99 -4.60 -2.02
CA GLY A 28 8.46 -5.84 -1.39
C GLY A 28 7.64 -6.10 -0.14
N TYR A 29 8.11 -5.58 0.99
CA TYR A 29 7.55 -5.84 2.32
C TYR A 29 6.09 -5.42 2.49
N GLY A 30 5.71 -4.27 1.95
CA GLY A 30 4.34 -3.74 2.01
C GLY A 30 3.33 -4.55 1.21
N GLY A 31 3.78 -5.42 0.30
CA GLY A 31 2.88 -6.27 -0.51
C GLY A 31 1.91 -5.48 -1.39
N ILE A 32 2.21 -4.22 -1.72
CA ILE A 32 1.35 -3.38 -2.55
C ILE A 32 1.57 -3.73 -4.02
N ARG A 33 0.51 -3.86 -4.81
CA ARG A 33 0.60 -4.06 -6.27
C ARG A 33 -0.38 -3.15 -6.99
N LEU A 34 0.14 -2.30 -7.87
CA LEU A 34 -0.68 -1.57 -8.83
C LEU A 34 -0.91 -2.44 -10.06
N LYS A 35 -2.17 -2.60 -10.46
CA LYS A 35 -2.61 -3.23 -11.70
C LYS A 35 -3.37 -2.21 -12.54
N LEU A 36 -3.70 -2.56 -13.77
CA LEU A 36 -4.35 -1.64 -14.71
C LEU A 36 -5.67 -1.08 -14.18
N ASP A 37 -6.43 -1.90 -13.46
CA ASP A 37 -7.80 -1.61 -13.01
C ASP A 37 -7.96 -1.56 -11.48
N ARG A 38 -6.90 -1.88 -10.72
CA ARG A 38 -6.99 -2.09 -9.27
C ARG A 38 -5.67 -1.91 -8.54
N LEU A 39 -5.78 -1.67 -7.24
CA LEU A 39 -4.72 -1.72 -6.26
C LEU A 39 -4.92 -2.96 -5.40
N GLU A 40 -3.88 -3.77 -5.22
CA GLU A 40 -3.91 -4.96 -4.37
C GLU A 40 -2.99 -4.79 -3.17
N PHE A 41 -3.42 -5.29 -2.02
CA PHE A 41 -2.61 -5.42 -0.81
C PHE A 41 -2.53 -6.91 -0.45
N LYS A 42 -1.31 -7.44 -0.38
CA LYS A 42 -1.04 -8.80 0.11
C LYS A 42 0.29 -8.83 0.88
N PRO A 43 0.35 -8.20 2.07
CA PRO A 43 1.55 -8.27 2.90
C PRO A 43 1.69 -9.68 3.50
N TYR A 44 2.94 -10.15 3.57
CA TYR A 44 3.30 -11.45 4.15
C TYR A 44 3.79 -11.36 5.60
N GLY A 45 3.81 -10.15 6.19
CA GLY A 45 4.17 -9.95 7.60
C GLY A 45 5.64 -10.25 7.93
N HIS A 46 6.47 -10.52 6.93
CA HIS A 46 7.91 -10.60 7.08
C HIS A 46 8.45 -9.19 7.25
N LEU A 47 8.68 -8.75 8.48
CA LEU A 47 9.31 -7.46 8.74
C LEU A 47 10.83 -7.64 8.83
N PRO A 48 11.64 -6.60 8.53
CA PRO A 48 13.06 -6.63 8.82
C PRO A 48 13.33 -6.94 10.30
N ASP A 49 14.49 -7.51 10.60
CA ASP A 49 14.88 -7.84 11.97
C ASP A 49 14.69 -6.65 12.91
N GLN A 50 14.13 -6.92 14.11
CA GLN A 50 13.77 -5.93 15.13
C GLN A 50 12.59 -5.00 14.79
N ALA A 51 12.12 -4.95 13.54
CA ALA A 51 10.93 -4.16 13.20
C ALA A 51 9.66 -4.90 13.64
N THR A 52 8.79 -4.21 14.38
CA THR A 52 7.51 -4.76 14.85
C THR A 52 6.33 -4.33 13.98
N LYS A 53 6.48 -3.23 13.24
CA LYS A 53 5.42 -2.65 12.42
C LYS A 53 5.99 -1.85 11.25
N PHE A 54 5.29 -1.87 10.12
CA PHE A 54 5.38 -0.83 9.10
C PHE A 54 4.14 0.05 9.11
N ILE A 55 4.35 1.35 8.93
CA ILE A 55 3.27 2.32 8.75
C ILE A 55 3.59 3.16 7.51
N PHE A 56 2.72 3.06 6.53
CA PHE A 56 2.77 3.82 5.30
C PHE A 56 1.65 4.85 5.34
N HIS A 57 2.02 6.13 5.26
CA HIS A 57 1.06 7.21 5.24
C HIS A 57 0.89 7.76 3.84
N GLY A 58 -0.33 8.16 3.50
CA GLY A 58 -0.57 9.00 2.34
C GLY A 58 -0.45 8.28 1.00
N ILE A 59 -0.73 6.97 0.93
CA ILE A 59 -0.80 6.23 -0.34
C ILE A 59 -1.99 6.79 -1.14
N LYS A 60 -1.71 7.48 -2.24
CA LYS A 60 -2.74 8.09 -3.09
C LYS A 60 -3.17 7.15 -4.20
N TYR A 61 -4.46 6.90 -4.32
CA TYR A 61 -5.03 6.08 -5.39
C TYR A 61 -6.42 6.58 -5.79
N GLN A 62 -6.60 6.95 -7.07
CA GLN A 62 -7.89 7.35 -7.66
C GLN A 62 -8.63 8.45 -6.87
N GLY A 63 -7.88 9.40 -6.30
CA GLY A 63 -8.42 10.50 -5.49
C GLY A 63 -8.65 10.17 -4.01
N PHE A 64 -8.42 8.93 -3.58
CA PHE A 64 -8.40 8.54 -2.18
C PHE A 64 -6.98 8.56 -1.62
N VAL A 65 -6.88 8.81 -0.33
CA VAL A 65 -5.64 8.73 0.45
C VAL A 65 -5.80 7.62 1.47
N LEU A 66 -4.87 6.67 1.44
CA LEU A 66 -4.89 5.46 2.24
C LEU A 66 -3.63 5.40 3.12
N ASP A 67 -3.82 5.01 4.36
CA ASP A 67 -2.73 4.63 5.25
C ASP A 67 -2.74 3.11 5.41
N LEU A 68 -1.56 2.48 5.28
CA LEU A 68 -1.38 1.04 5.43
C LEU A 68 -0.53 0.78 6.65
N THR A 69 -1.03 -0.05 7.54
CA THR A 69 -0.35 -0.49 8.75
C THR A 69 -0.17 -2.00 8.69
N ILE A 70 1.04 -2.51 8.91
CA ILE A 70 1.36 -3.94 8.80
C ILE A 70 2.13 -4.37 10.04
N ASP A 71 1.68 -5.44 10.69
CA ASP A 71 2.48 -6.20 11.65
C ASP A 71 2.63 -7.67 11.18
N ASN A 72 3.07 -8.57 12.07
CA ASN A 72 3.28 -9.97 11.72
C ASN A 72 2.00 -10.84 11.75
N LYS A 73 0.85 -10.28 12.14
CA LYS A 73 -0.44 -10.99 12.27
C LYS A 73 -1.50 -10.41 11.35
N ILE A 74 -1.59 -9.09 11.28
CA ILE A 74 -2.60 -8.36 10.51
C ILE A 74 -2.00 -7.23 9.69
N TYR A 75 -2.77 -6.78 8.72
CA TYR A 75 -2.61 -5.47 8.13
C TYR A 75 -3.93 -4.70 8.14
N GLU A 76 -3.82 -3.38 8.24
CA GLU A 76 -4.95 -2.47 8.32
C GLU A 76 -4.82 -1.41 7.22
N ILE A 77 -5.94 -1.14 6.54
CA ILE A 77 -6.12 -0.01 5.65
C ILE A 77 -7.01 1.02 6.33
N PHE A 78 -6.53 2.25 6.43
CA PHE A 78 -7.30 3.39 6.88
C PHE A 78 -7.49 4.39 5.73
N VAL A 79 -8.73 4.79 5.48
CA VAL A 79 -9.05 5.76 4.43
C VAL A 79 -9.05 7.16 5.03
N SER A 80 -7.93 7.85 4.92
CA SER A 80 -7.71 9.12 5.63
C SER A 80 -8.46 10.29 5.01
N SER A 81 -8.53 10.35 3.68
CA SER A 81 -9.26 11.40 2.98
C SER A 81 -9.59 11.02 1.54
N GLN A 82 -10.48 11.80 0.94
CA GLN A 82 -10.80 11.76 -0.49
C GLN A 82 -10.78 13.19 -1.02
N ASN A 83 -10.30 13.38 -2.25
CA ASN A 83 -10.38 14.68 -2.92
C ASN A 83 -11.85 15.08 -3.11
N ASN A 84 -12.19 16.31 -2.72
CA ASN A 84 -13.55 16.86 -2.70
C ASN A 84 -14.25 16.93 -4.08
N ASN A 85 -13.52 16.77 -5.19
CA ASN A 85 -14.02 16.98 -6.55
C ASN A 85 -14.31 15.69 -7.35
N ASN A 86 -14.54 14.52 -6.72
CA ASN A 86 -14.60 13.25 -7.45
C ASN A 86 -15.90 12.43 -7.31
N ASP A 87 -16.56 12.18 -8.44
CA ASP A 87 -17.60 11.13 -8.64
C ASP A 87 -17.03 9.69 -8.64
N ILE A 88 -15.82 9.50 -8.11
CA ILE A 88 -15.15 8.20 -8.08
C ILE A 88 -15.53 7.50 -6.79
N THR A 89 -16.19 6.36 -6.92
CA THR A 89 -16.40 5.43 -5.81
C THR A 89 -15.40 4.30 -5.92
N LEU A 90 -14.77 3.93 -4.80
CA LEU A 90 -13.95 2.72 -4.71
C LEU A 90 -14.73 1.60 -4.02
N VAL A 91 -14.46 0.36 -4.44
CA VAL A 91 -14.90 -0.85 -3.76
C VAL A 91 -13.69 -1.57 -3.19
N CYS A 92 -13.84 -2.11 -1.99
CA CYS A 92 -12.92 -3.07 -1.40
C CYS A 92 -13.48 -4.49 -1.55
N GLU A 93 -12.61 -5.45 -1.83
CA GLU A 93 -12.95 -6.85 -2.03
C GLU A 93 -11.99 -7.74 -1.27
N TYR A 94 -12.57 -8.65 -0.49
CA TYR A 94 -11.86 -9.61 0.35
C TYR A 94 -12.62 -10.94 0.36
N GLY A 95 -12.05 -11.96 -0.29
CA GLY A 95 -12.78 -13.21 -0.54
C GLY A 95 -14.08 -12.94 -1.30
N GLU A 96 -15.20 -13.42 -0.78
CA GLU A 96 -16.54 -13.18 -1.34
C GLU A 96 -17.15 -11.84 -0.89
N HIS A 97 -16.52 -11.14 0.05
CA HIS A 97 -17.05 -9.88 0.58
C HIS A 97 -16.64 -8.71 -0.30
N ARG A 98 -17.63 -7.87 -0.63
CA ARG A 98 -17.44 -6.63 -1.39
C ARG A 98 -18.18 -5.47 -0.71
N GLY A 99 -17.51 -4.34 -0.56
CA GLY A 99 -18.07 -3.15 0.08
C GLY A 99 -17.61 -1.86 -0.60
N LEU A 100 -18.41 -0.80 -0.47
CA LEU A 100 -17.97 0.53 -0.84
C LEU A 100 -16.94 1.02 0.19
N LEU A 101 -15.87 1.65 -0.29
CA LEU A 101 -14.85 2.26 0.55
C LEU A 101 -15.19 3.74 0.80
N LYS A 102 -15.22 4.15 2.06
CA LYS A 102 -15.57 5.50 2.51
C LYS A 102 -14.45 6.10 3.34
N VAL A 103 -14.40 7.44 3.38
CA VAL A 103 -13.49 8.16 4.29
C VAL A 103 -13.79 7.75 5.74
N ASN A 104 -12.74 7.57 6.53
CA ASN A 104 -12.72 7.03 7.88
C ASN A 104 -12.95 5.52 8.00
N ASP A 105 -13.15 4.78 6.90
CA ASP A 105 -13.14 3.33 6.97
C ASP A 105 -11.77 2.83 7.46
N ARG A 106 -11.83 1.86 8.37
CA ARG A 106 -10.68 1.16 8.94
C ARG A 106 -10.91 -0.33 8.79
N LEU A 107 -10.22 -0.93 7.83
CA LEU A 107 -10.39 -2.33 7.45
C LEU A 107 -9.17 -3.12 7.90
N SER A 108 -9.37 -4.23 8.61
CA SER A 108 -8.30 -5.07 9.14
C SER A 108 -8.40 -6.50 8.61
N PHE A 109 -7.27 -7.05 8.18
CA PHE A 109 -7.20 -8.35 7.52
C PHE A 109 -6.01 -9.16 8.04
N PRO A 110 -6.10 -10.49 8.12
CA PRO A 110 -4.96 -11.34 8.46
C PRO A 110 -3.85 -11.23 7.40
N ILE A 111 -2.59 -11.33 7.83
CA ILE A 111 -1.44 -11.43 6.94
C ILE A 111 -1.57 -12.62 5.97
N GLY A 112 -1.03 -12.47 4.75
CA GLY A 112 -1.07 -13.48 3.69
C GLY A 112 -2.37 -13.50 2.89
N THR A 113 -3.40 -12.79 3.35
CA THR A 113 -4.66 -12.61 2.63
C THR A 113 -4.58 -11.44 1.64
N GLN A 114 -5.43 -11.45 0.61
CA GLN A 114 -5.45 -10.41 -0.42
C GLN A 114 -6.67 -9.51 -0.26
N LEU A 115 -6.42 -8.21 -0.22
CA LEU A 115 -7.41 -7.16 -0.39
C LEU A 115 -7.25 -6.53 -1.77
N ILE A 116 -8.37 -6.33 -2.46
CA ILE A 116 -8.40 -5.61 -3.73
C ILE A 116 -9.20 -4.32 -3.54
N ILE A 117 -8.65 -3.21 -4.03
CA ILE A 117 -9.34 -1.91 -4.12
C ILE A 117 -9.41 -1.50 -5.58
N ARG A 118 -10.62 -1.24 -6.08
CA ARG A 118 -10.83 -0.80 -7.47
C ARG A 118 -11.99 0.15 -7.59
N ARG A 119 -12.11 0.81 -8.75
CA ARG A 119 -13.25 1.68 -9.03
C ARG A 119 -14.55 0.86 -9.05
N SER A 120 -15.60 1.39 -8.44
CA SER A 120 -16.95 0.87 -8.62
C SER A 120 -17.36 1.12 -10.06
N VAL A 121 -17.60 0.05 -10.81
CA VAL A 121 -18.30 0.15 -12.09
C VAL A 121 -19.76 0.28 -11.72
N ALA A 122 -20.41 1.40 -12.08
CA ALA A 122 -21.86 1.44 -12.04
C ALA A 122 -22.36 0.21 -12.81
N LEU A 123 -23.26 -0.58 -12.22
CA LEU A 123 -24.15 -1.38 -13.04
C LEU A 123 -24.87 -0.36 -13.92
N CYS A 124 -24.40 -0.16 -15.15
CA CYS A 124 -25.20 0.51 -16.15
C CYS A 124 -26.52 -0.28 -16.22
N PRO A 125 -27.68 0.41 -16.20
CA PRO A 125 -28.97 -0.25 -16.32
C PRO A 125 -29.07 -1.08 -17.61
#